data_AF-A0AAN0XXG9-F1
#
_entry.id   AF-A0AAN0XXG9-F1
#
_cell.length_a   1.000
_cell.length_b   1.000
_cell.length_c   1.000
_cell.angle_alpha   90.00
_cell.angle_beta   90.00
_cell.angle_gamma   90.00
#
_symmetry.space_group_name_H-M   'P 1'
#
loop_
_entity.id
_entity.type
_entity.pdbx_description
1 polymer ?
#
loop_
_entity_poly.entity_id
_entity_poly.type
_entity_poly.pdbx_seq_one_letter_code
_entity_poly.pdbx_strand_id
1 'polypeptide(L)'
;MKLNTITTLLLVSFATSAVGAELTTFQSGDYIEASKMNENFQYLIDKMEDAGSKSGAITYDVDCSTEPTQLTTFMEHSHTADFIIVQITGDCEWTGGEANRGQMMFTKHPDVISASITNAYNSPIHIDRPNIGFTYLDVPYGFHYDGGGSGWVEGVTFNADSWISVDGNATLAINSLESGTNLDISNSSRVWLSQDTDFNELIIANNSVFNTNSRVTANYIGVKNNSYLTAPEITAYNEIVVRRGSIISSDVITTPILALRENGIALADISITASTNLYMDMGAGIKTEAVSVGTDGFRLAQGAKVRVTSIDSDGPIEAVGNSNIDVQSITAPKFDLHGGSTLYAEELTVDSEIYLEQNSSAEVDNITATNLTLRTGSSIDAEVLTISGNIYAEGRSTLSADDVYTNTMGLYSSDMNVWNHFDITNVAEFAWSLGAYSTLRTPTAVDSTSYDVLSFFCNSRDDYPMEFMYFESNGQYRDFSEGTCNPTP
;
A
#
# COMPACT_ATOMS: atom_id res chain seq x y z
N MET A 1 14.51 8.98 -27.10
CA MET A 1 15.45 10.09 -27.46
C MET A 1 15.96 10.64 -26.13
N LYS A 2 17.27 10.61 -25.86
CA LYS A 2 17.82 10.94 -24.53
C LYS A 2 17.58 12.41 -24.19
N LEU A 3 16.81 12.64 -23.13
CA LEU A 3 16.31 13.92 -22.63
C LEU A 3 17.31 14.58 -21.66
N ASN A 4 18.61 14.53 -21.94
CA ASN A 4 19.66 14.89 -20.96
C ASN A 4 20.28 16.30 -21.16
N THR A 5 19.64 17.21 -21.89
CA THR A 5 20.25 18.52 -22.18
C THR A 5 19.26 19.68 -22.21
N ILE A 6 17.99 19.46 -21.87
CA ILE A 6 16.93 20.48 -22.00
C ILE A 6 16.54 21.10 -20.65
N THR A 7 16.85 20.48 -19.50
CA THR A 7 16.45 21.05 -18.19
C THR A 7 17.23 22.29 -17.78
N THR A 8 18.47 22.47 -18.24
CA THR A 8 19.29 23.65 -17.91
C THR A 8 18.75 24.96 -18.51
N LEU A 9 17.78 24.90 -19.45
CA LEU A 9 17.27 26.09 -20.16
C LEU A 9 15.89 26.57 -19.65
N LEU A 10 15.40 26.03 -18.53
CA LEU A 10 14.01 26.19 -18.10
C LEU A 10 13.81 27.24 -16.98
N LEU A 11 14.81 28.11 -16.76
CA LEU A 11 14.89 29.05 -15.63
C LEU A 11 15.12 30.51 -16.08
N VAL A 12 14.08 31.21 -16.57
CA VAL A 12 14.04 32.68 -16.54
C VAL A 12 12.60 33.21 -16.31
N SER A 13 12.42 33.80 -15.13
CA SER A 13 11.47 34.84 -14.69
C SER A 13 9.98 34.81 -15.14
N PHE A 14 9.09 34.64 -14.16
CA PHE A 14 7.70 35.12 -14.23
C PHE A 14 7.56 36.41 -13.44
N ALA A 15 7.63 37.56 -14.11
CA ALA A 15 7.20 38.83 -13.53
C ALA A 15 6.79 39.85 -14.59
N THR A 16 5.81 39.54 -15.45
CA THR A 16 4.95 40.58 -16.04
C THR A 16 3.52 40.06 -16.22
N SER A 17 2.53 40.89 -15.92
CA SER A 17 1.09 40.62 -16.07
C SER A 17 0.63 40.44 -17.53
N ALA A 18 1.56 40.36 -18.49
CA ALA A 18 1.29 40.20 -19.92
C ALA A 18 1.43 38.74 -20.41
N VAL A 19 2.13 37.86 -19.68
CA VAL A 19 2.39 36.47 -20.10
C VAL A 19 1.31 35.49 -19.59
N GLY A 20 0.67 35.81 -18.46
CA GLY A 20 -0.34 34.94 -17.84
C GLY A 20 -1.64 34.75 -18.64
N ALA A 21 -1.88 35.53 -19.69
CA ALA A 21 -3.06 35.40 -20.54
C ALA A 21 -2.93 34.34 -21.65
N GLU A 22 -1.71 33.89 -21.95
CA GLU A 22 -1.42 32.95 -23.05
C GLU A 22 -0.90 31.59 -22.57
N LEU A 23 -0.59 31.45 -21.28
CA LEU A 23 -0.27 30.15 -20.67
C LEU A 23 -1.55 29.37 -20.41
N THR A 24 -1.49 28.06 -20.60
CA THR A 24 -2.58 27.18 -20.17
C THR A 24 -2.61 27.19 -18.64
N THR A 25 -3.64 27.82 -18.07
CA THR A 25 -3.84 27.86 -16.61
C THR A 25 -4.56 26.60 -16.15
N PHE A 26 -4.06 25.97 -15.10
CA PHE A 26 -4.67 24.80 -14.48
C PHE A 26 -5.44 25.22 -13.23
N GLN A 27 -6.65 24.71 -13.07
CA GLN A 27 -7.42 24.85 -11.83
C GLN A 27 -7.11 23.68 -10.89
N SER A 28 -7.40 23.89 -9.60
CA SER A 28 -7.31 22.84 -8.60
C SER A 28 -8.19 21.65 -9.00
N GLY A 29 -7.58 20.48 -9.22
CA GLY A 29 -8.27 19.24 -9.60
C GLY A 29 -8.15 18.86 -11.09
N ASP A 30 -7.48 19.67 -11.91
CA ASP A 30 -7.28 19.34 -13.33
C ASP A 30 -6.28 18.19 -13.52
N TYR A 31 -6.59 17.31 -14.47
CA TYR A 31 -5.65 16.28 -14.96
C TYR A 31 -4.71 16.92 -15.98
N ILE A 32 -3.44 17.13 -15.60
CA ILE A 32 -2.45 17.81 -16.44
C ILE A 32 -1.74 16.76 -17.29
N GLU A 33 -1.96 16.78 -18.60
CA GLU A 33 -1.17 15.98 -19.54
C GLU A 33 0.25 16.54 -19.66
N ALA A 34 1.26 15.67 -19.63
CA ALA A 34 2.67 16.05 -19.76
C ALA A 34 2.95 16.88 -21.04
N SER A 35 2.21 16.64 -22.12
CA SER A 35 2.25 17.42 -23.36
C SER A 35 1.88 18.89 -23.15
N LYS A 36 0.84 19.19 -22.37
CA LYS A 36 0.36 20.55 -22.08
C LYS A 36 1.34 21.31 -21.17
N MET A 37 2.01 20.59 -20.27
CA MET A 37 3.08 21.16 -19.46
C MET A 37 4.32 21.46 -20.32
N ASN A 38 4.67 20.56 -21.24
CA ASN A 38 5.74 20.75 -22.22
C ASN A 38 5.45 21.89 -23.20
N GLU A 39 4.20 22.12 -23.60
CA GLU A 39 3.79 23.27 -24.42
C GLU A 39 3.96 24.58 -23.66
N ASN A 40 3.54 24.64 -22.39
CA ASN A 40 3.83 25.79 -21.53
C ASN A 40 5.36 26.01 -21.41
N PHE A 41 6.15 24.94 -21.26
CA PHE A 41 7.61 25.05 -21.22
C PHE A 41 8.22 25.56 -22.53
N GLN A 42 7.78 25.05 -23.68
CA GLN A 42 8.30 25.49 -24.98
C GLN A 42 7.93 26.95 -25.27
N TYR A 43 6.70 27.35 -24.96
CA TYR A 43 6.28 28.75 -25.08
C TYR A 43 7.14 29.70 -24.22
N LEU A 44 7.54 29.25 -23.03
CA LEU A 44 8.43 30.02 -22.16
C LEU A 44 9.85 30.10 -22.71
N ILE A 45 10.38 28.99 -23.25
CA ILE A 45 11.68 28.96 -23.94
C ILE A 45 11.69 29.94 -25.12
N ASP A 46 10.66 29.90 -25.96
CA ASP A 46 10.54 30.78 -27.13
C ASP A 46 10.48 32.27 -26.72
N LYS A 47 9.89 32.59 -25.55
CA LYS A 47 9.87 33.95 -24.99
C LYS A 47 11.18 34.38 -24.36
N MET A 48 11.96 33.45 -23.81
CA MET A 48 13.28 33.71 -23.24
C MET A 48 14.34 33.96 -24.31
N GLU A 49 14.22 33.30 -25.46
CA GLU A 49 15.13 33.46 -26.61
C GLU A 49 14.86 34.75 -27.40
N ASP A 50 13.68 35.36 -27.24
CA ASP A 50 13.36 36.67 -27.81
C ASP A 50 14.14 37.79 -27.08
N ALA A 51 15.19 38.30 -27.74
CA ALA A 51 16.08 39.33 -27.19
C ALA A 51 15.36 40.65 -26.80
N GLY A 52 14.12 40.86 -27.24
CA GLY A 52 13.28 41.99 -26.84
C GLY A 52 12.63 41.87 -25.46
N SER A 53 12.67 40.68 -24.83
CA SER A 53 12.05 40.38 -23.55
C SER A 53 13.00 40.33 -22.36
N LYS A 54 14.32 40.57 -22.56
CA LYS A 54 15.40 40.41 -21.55
C LYS A 54 15.02 41.00 -20.19
N SER A 55 14.49 40.14 -19.33
CA SER A 55 14.02 40.43 -17.99
C SER A 55 15.14 40.14 -16.99
N GLY A 56 15.52 41.15 -16.21
CA GLY A 56 15.87 41.09 -14.79
C GLY A 56 16.99 40.18 -14.25
N ALA A 57 17.58 39.25 -15.01
CA ALA A 57 18.58 38.31 -14.51
C ALA A 57 20.00 38.90 -14.48
N ILE A 58 20.67 38.81 -13.33
CA ILE A 58 22.07 39.24 -13.17
C ILE A 58 22.91 38.05 -12.69
N THR A 59 24.06 37.83 -13.31
CA THR A 59 25.03 36.81 -12.93
C THR A 59 26.15 37.43 -12.08
N TYR A 60 26.53 36.74 -11.01
CA TYR A 60 27.66 37.07 -10.14
C TYR A 60 28.58 35.87 -9.98
N ASP A 61 29.89 36.11 -10.03
CA ASP A 61 30.91 35.13 -9.70
C ASP A 61 31.30 35.24 -8.23
N VAL A 62 31.26 34.13 -7.52
CA VAL A 62 31.72 34.01 -6.13
C VAL A 62 32.85 33.00 -6.08
N ASP A 63 34.06 33.50 -5.84
CA ASP A 63 35.28 32.68 -5.76
C ASP A 63 35.67 32.43 -4.30
N CYS A 64 35.39 31.21 -3.83
CA CYS A 64 35.74 30.72 -2.51
C CYS A 64 37.07 29.93 -2.50
N SER A 65 37.83 29.91 -3.61
CA SER A 65 39.10 29.15 -3.69
C SER A 65 40.17 29.63 -2.70
N THR A 66 40.08 30.89 -2.25
CA THR A 66 41.01 31.49 -1.29
C THR A 66 40.37 31.86 0.04
N GLU A 67 39.06 32.14 0.04
CA GLU A 67 38.30 32.54 1.22
C GLU A 67 36.90 31.89 1.21
N PRO A 68 36.67 30.82 1.99
CA PRO A 68 35.40 30.08 1.99
C PRO A 68 34.17 30.94 2.34
N THR A 69 34.35 32.03 3.10
CA THR A 69 33.28 32.92 3.57
C THR A 69 32.81 33.94 2.53
N GLN A 70 33.34 33.92 1.30
CA GLN A 70 32.94 34.84 0.23
C GLN A 70 31.47 34.71 -0.14
N LEU A 71 30.91 33.50 -0.13
CA LEU A 71 29.47 33.29 -0.37
C LEU A 71 28.62 33.90 0.73
N THR A 72 28.98 33.71 2.00
CA THR A 72 28.31 34.38 3.12
C THR A 72 28.34 35.90 2.95
N THR A 73 29.50 36.46 2.61
CA THR A 73 29.65 37.91 2.37
C THR A 73 28.75 38.38 1.22
N PHE A 74 28.66 37.62 0.12
CA PHE A 74 27.76 37.91 -0.99
C PHE A 74 26.29 37.95 -0.55
N MET A 75 25.87 37.00 0.30
CA MET A 75 24.48 36.90 0.77
C MET A 75 24.07 38.03 1.74
N GLU A 76 25.02 38.64 2.44
CA GLU A 76 24.77 39.82 3.29
C GLU A 76 24.46 41.09 2.49
N HIS A 77 24.87 41.15 1.22
CA HIS A 77 24.63 42.32 0.36
C HIS A 77 23.20 42.31 -0.21
N SER A 78 22.58 43.50 -0.27
CA SER A 78 21.29 43.67 -0.92
C SER A 78 21.44 43.69 -2.43
N HIS A 79 20.82 42.73 -3.11
CA HIS A 79 20.78 42.65 -4.57
C HIS A 79 19.43 43.17 -5.09
N THR A 80 19.45 43.94 -6.18
CA THR A 80 18.25 44.62 -6.74
C THR A 80 17.64 43.92 -7.95
N ALA A 81 18.16 42.75 -8.32
CA ALA A 81 17.68 41.98 -9.45
C ALA A 81 16.48 41.11 -9.06
N ASP A 82 15.58 40.88 -10.02
CA ASP A 82 14.43 39.98 -9.84
C ASP A 82 14.87 38.51 -9.85
N PHE A 83 15.94 38.20 -10.59
CA PHE A 83 16.56 36.88 -10.66
C PHE A 83 18.10 37.00 -10.59
N ILE A 84 18.74 36.15 -9.80
CA ILE A 84 20.18 36.19 -9.56
C ILE A 84 20.77 34.81 -9.84
N ILE A 85 21.83 34.78 -10.65
CA ILE A 85 22.64 33.58 -10.87
C ILE A 85 23.97 33.76 -10.14
N VAL A 86 24.30 32.85 -9.24
CA VAL A 86 25.55 32.85 -8.48
C VAL A 86 26.41 31.69 -8.96
N GLN A 87 27.50 32.00 -9.66
CA GLN A 87 28.46 31.02 -10.16
C GLN A 87 29.58 30.81 -9.13
N ILE A 88 29.67 29.60 -8.60
CA ILE A 88 30.58 29.25 -7.51
C ILE A 88 31.88 28.65 -8.04
N THR A 89 33.01 29.16 -7.54
CA THR A 89 34.34 28.56 -7.70
C THR A 89 34.89 28.15 -6.32
N GLY A 90 35.38 26.91 -6.19
CA GLY A 90 35.94 26.41 -4.94
C GLY A 90 34.90 25.88 -3.94
N ASP A 91 35.30 25.81 -2.66
CA ASP A 91 34.49 25.28 -1.57
C ASP A 91 33.97 26.43 -0.70
N CYS A 92 32.68 26.76 -0.85
CA CYS A 92 32.07 27.88 -0.12
C CYS A 92 31.43 27.44 1.20
N GLU A 93 31.46 28.34 2.18
CA GLU A 93 30.73 28.24 3.44
C GLU A 93 29.48 29.13 3.44
N TRP A 94 28.34 28.53 3.79
CA TRP A 94 27.06 29.16 4.03
C TRP A 94 26.78 29.18 5.53
N THR A 95 26.91 30.35 6.18
CA THR A 95 26.77 30.49 7.64
C THR A 95 25.42 31.02 8.11
N GLY A 96 24.39 30.93 7.26
CA GLY A 96 23.00 31.27 7.64
C GLY A 96 22.54 32.66 7.17
N GLY A 97 23.09 33.14 6.05
CA GLY A 97 22.56 34.33 5.39
C GLY A 97 21.15 34.07 4.86
N GLU A 98 20.15 34.80 5.35
CA GLU A 98 18.83 34.80 4.74
C GLU A 98 18.91 35.45 3.35
N ALA A 99 18.57 34.71 2.30
CA ALA A 99 18.43 35.25 0.96
C ALA A 99 17.30 36.30 0.94
N ASN A 100 17.66 37.56 1.13
CA ASN A 100 16.69 38.52 1.62
C ASN A 100 15.65 38.96 0.56
N ARG A 101 15.91 38.77 -0.75
CA ARG A 101 15.01 39.11 -1.87
C ARG A 101 15.40 38.37 -3.16
N GLY A 102 14.40 38.09 -4.00
CA GLY A 102 14.59 37.64 -5.39
C GLY A 102 14.67 36.12 -5.54
N GLN A 103 14.48 35.65 -6.78
CA GLN A 103 14.72 34.26 -7.15
C GLN A 103 16.24 34.07 -7.34
N MET A 104 16.84 33.06 -6.70
CA MET A 104 18.29 32.83 -6.78
C MET A 104 18.60 31.43 -7.30
N MET A 105 19.63 31.32 -8.13
CA MET A 105 20.20 30.06 -8.58
C MET A 105 21.69 30.00 -8.22
N PHE A 106 22.09 29.02 -7.43
CA PHE A 106 23.47 28.68 -7.18
C PHE A 106 23.90 27.61 -8.16
N THR A 107 25.01 27.84 -8.87
CA THR A 107 25.51 26.89 -9.85
C THR A 107 27.02 26.86 -9.87
N LYS A 108 27.61 25.75 -10.29
CA LYS A 108 29.06 25.67 -10.47
C LYS A 108 29.53 26.59 -11.61
N HIS A 109 30.64 27.29 -11.41
CA HIS A 109 31.25 28.10 -12.46
C HIS A 109 31.71 27.22 -13.64
N PRO A 110 31.51 27.62 -14.92
CA PRO A 110 31.80 26.79 -16.08
C PRO A 110 33.27 26.38 -16.22
N ASP A 111 34.19 27.19 -15.69
CA ASP A 111 35.63 26.96 -15.79
C ASP A 111 36.19 26.02 -14.71
N VAL A 112 35.34 25.51 -13.80
CA VAL A 112 35.78 24.59 -12.74
C VAL A 112 35.16 23.21 -12.85
N ILE A 113 35.92 22.22 -12.39
CA ILE A 113 35.52 20.81 -12.45
C ILE A 113 34.49 20.52 -11.36
N SER A 114 34.70 21.05 -10.16
CA SER A 114 33.83 20.91 -8.99
C SER A 114 33.70 22.25 -8.27
N ALA A 115 32.60 22.40 -7.55
CA ALA A 115 32.36 23.49 -6.61
C ALA A 115 31.40 22.98 -5.54
N SER A 116 31.62 23.37 -4.29
CA SER A 116 30.81 22.91 -3.17
C SER A 116 30.22 24.06 -2.37
N ILE A 117 29.08 23.80 -1.74
CA ILE A 117 28.53 24.66 -0.70
C ILE A 117 28.35 23.80 0.54
N THR A 118 28.97 24.23 1.63
CA THR A 118 28.88 23.57 2.93
C THR A 118 28.39 24.56 3.97
N ASN A 119 27.73 24.05 5.01
CA ASN A 119 27.50 24.84 6.22
C ASN A 119 28.75 24.73 7.10
N ALA A 120 29.20 25.82 7.72
CA ALA A 120 30.36 25.84 8.63
C ALA A 120 30.23 24.84 9.81
N TYR A 121 29.01 24.40 10.12
CA TYR A 121 28.73 23.40 11.15
C TYR A 121 28.62 21.96 10.65
N ASN A 122 28.96 21.67 9.39
CA ASN A 122 28.79 20.35 8.77
C ASN A 122 27.35 19.81 8.92
N SER A 123 26.38 20.68 8.66
CA SER A 123 24.95 20.40 8.77
C SER A 123 24.25 20.77 7.46
N PRO A 124 22.99 20.34 7.24
CA PRO A 124 22.24 20.73 6.06
C PRO A 124 22.19 22.25 5.89
N ILE A 125 22.24 22.71 4.65
CA ILE A 125 22.05 24.14 4.35
C ILE A 125 20.58 24.48 4.58
N HIS A 126 20.31 25.44 5.46
CA HIS A 126 18.95 25.87 5.76
C HIS A 126 18.49 27.01 4.85
N ILE A 127 17.32 26.85 4.25
CA ILE A 127 16.75 27.71 3.22
C ILE A 127 15.31 28.04 3.64
N ASP A 128 15.09 29.20 4.23
CA ASP A 128 13.80 29.58 4.85
C ASP A 128 12.93 30.48 3.94
N ARG A 129 13.22 30.53 2.63
CA ARG A 129 12.66 31.54 1.73
C ARG A 129 12.38 31.04 0.31
N PRO A 130 11.43 31.68 -0.40
CA PRO A 130 10.99 31.21 -1.69
C PRO A 130 11.98 31.43 -2.83
N ASN A 131 12.06 30.42 -3.70
CA ASN A 131 12.65 30.45 -5.04
C ASN A 131 14.18 30.38 -5.06
N ILE A 132 14.75 29.42 -4.34
CA ILE A 132 16.19 29.11 -4.41
C ILE A 132 16.42 27.80 -5.15
N GLY A 133 17.35 27.83 -6.08
CA GLY A 133 17.78 26.72 -6.91
C GLY A 133 19.24 26.34 -6.74
N PHE A 134 19.58 25.06 -6.91
CA PHE A 134 20.96 24.57 -6.94
C PHE A 134 21.21 23.70 -8.18
N THR A 135 22.32 23.94 -8.88
CA THR A 135 22.76 23.10 -10.00
C THR A 135 24.21 22.71 -9.99
N TYR A 136 24.48 21.44 -10.29
CA TYR A 136 25.83 20.94 -10.60
C TYR A 136 26.85 21.27 -9.50
N LEU A 137 26.42 21.23 -8.24
CA LEU A 137 27.18 21.55 -7.04
C LEU A 137 27.30 20.33 -6.13
N ASP A 138 28.36 20.30 -5.33
CA ASP A 138 28.49 19.36 -4.22
C ASP A 138 27.88 19.99 -2.96
N VAL A 139 26.84 19.38 -2.41
CA VAL A 139 26.21 19.79 -1.14
C VAL A 139 26.25 18.62 -0.17
N PRO A 140 27.43 18.33 0.42
CA PRO A 140 27.70 17.06 1.08
C PRO A 140 26.76 16.75 2.25
N TYR A 141 26.20 17.76 2.91
CA TYR A 141 25.37 17.59 4.11
C TYR A 141 23.87 17.74 3.84
N GLY A 142 23.45 17.92 2.59
CA GLY A 142 22.04 18.06 2.23
C GLY A 142 21.45 19.46 2.44
N PHE A 143 20.13 19.54 2.35
CA PHE A 143 19.36 20.78 2.43
C PHE A 143 18.21 20.65 3.43
N HIS A 144 17.85 21.77 4.03
CA HIS A 144 16.57 21.95 4.69
C HIS A 144 15.86 23.13 4.01
N TYR A 145 14.84 22.83 3.19
CA TYR A 145 13.97 23.81 2.56
C TYR A 145 12.75 24.04 3.45
N ASP A 146 12.56 25.27 3.89
CA ASP A 146 11.47 25.75 4.76
C ASP A 146 10.88 27.06 4.18
N GLY A 147 9.73 27.52 4.69
CA GLY A 147 9.25 28.89 4.47
C GLY A 147 8.29 29.12 3.28
N GLY A 148 7.56 28.09 2.83
CA GLY A 148 6.38 28.27 1.96
C GLY A 148 6.68 28.57 0.49
N GLY A 149 7.91 28.31 0.05
CA GLY A 149 8.42 28.69 -1.25
C GLY A 149 8.71 27.54 -2.20
N SER A 150 8.99 27.86 -3.47
CA SER A 150 9.42 26.86 -4.45
C SER A 150 10.94 26.75 -4.52
N GLY A 151 11.47 25.58 -4.84
CA GLY A 151 12.89 25.36 -5.07
C GLY A 151 13.11 24.36 -6.19
N TRP A 152 14.34 24.31 -6.70
CA TRP A 152 14.75 23.28 -7.65
C TRP A 152 16.18 22.84 -7.39
N VAL A 153 16.42 21.54 -7.57
CA VAL A 153 17.74 20.91 -7.41
C VAL A 153 18.01 20.09 -8.65
N GLU A 154 19.14 20.34 -9.32
CA GLU A 154 19.56 19.54 -10.47
C GLU A 154 21.03 19.17 -10.48
N GLY A 155 21.31 17.87 -10.63
CA GLY A 155 22.68 17.35 -10.71
C GLY A 155 23.52 17.73 -9.48
N VAL A 156 22.89 17.76 -8.31
CA VAL A 156 23.57 18.04 -7.04
C VAL A 156 24.02 16.72 -6.42
N THR A 157 25.28 16.69 -6.01
CA THR A 157 25.91 15.55 -5.34
C THR A 157 25.81 15.73 -3.82
N PHE A 158 25.54 14.64 -3.12
CA PHE A 158 25.42 14.62 -1.66
C PHE A 158 26.24 13.48 -1.08
N ASN A 159 26.63 13.57 0.20
CA ASN A 159 27.16 12.38 0.85
C ASN A 159 26.02 11.34 1.03
N ALA A 160 26.41 10.07 1.08
CA ALA A 160 25.52 9.03 1.57
C ALA A 160 24.98 9.43 2.96
N ASP A 161 23.71 9.07 3.22
CA ASP A 161 23.01 9.37 4.47
C ASP A 161 22.73 10.86 4.74
N SER A 162 23.07 11.76 3.81
CA SER A 162 22.65 13.15 3.88
C SER A 162 21.12 13.28 3.88
N TRP A 163 20.62 14.31 4.55
CA TRP A 163 19.20 14.58 4.67
C TRP A 163 18.79 15.75 3.80
N ILE A 164 17.79 15.51 2.96
CA ILE A 164 17.04 16.53 2.26
C ILE A 164 15.70 16.64 2.98
N SER A 165 15.46 17.75 3.66
CA SER A 165 14.21 18.02 4.34
C SER A 165 13.46 19.14 3.61
N VAL A 166 12.17 18.94 3.37
CA VAL A 166 11.27 19.91 2.74
C VAL A 166 10.08 20.10 3.66
N ASP A 167 10.03 21.26 4.31
CA ASP A 167 9.09 21.60 5.36
C ASP A 167 8.42 22.98 5.10
N GLY A 168 7.46 23.37 5.94
CA GLY A 168 6.90 24.71 5.98
C GLY A 168 6.08 25.08 4.76
N ASN A 169 5.33 24.14 4.17
CA ASN A 169 4.55 24.35 2.96
C ASN A 169 5.42 24.70 1.73
N ALA A 170 6.67 24.22 1.70
CA ALA A 170 7.57 24.40 0.58
C ALA A 170 7.25 23.43 -0.57
N THR A 171 7.69 23.78 -1.78
CA THR A 171 7.62 22.94 -2.97
C THR A 171 9.01 22.76 -3.55
N LEU A 172 9.47 21.53 -3.74
CA LEU A 172 10.80 21.25 -4.30
C LEU A 172 10.69 20.36 -5.55
N ALA A 173 11.23 20.84 -6.66
CA ALA A 173 11.44 20.02 -7.85
C ALA A 173 12.86 19.46 -7.85
N ILE A 174 13.00 18.16 -8.03
CA ILE A 174 14.29 17.49 -7.98
C ILE A 174 14.51 16.78 -9.31
N ASN A 175 15.61 17.13 -9.97
CA ASN A 175 16.03 16.52 -11.22
C ASN A 175 17.48 16.04 -11.10
N SER A 176 17.68 14.79 -10.72
CA SER A 176 19.00 14.23 -10.42
C SER A 176 19.47 14.38 -8.98
N LEU A 177 19.20 13.32 -8.21
CA LEU A 177 19.81 12.97 -6.93
C LEU A 177 20.71 11.74 -7.10
N GLU A 178 21.76 11.70 -6.30
CA GLU A 178 22.54 10.49 -6.10
C GLU A 178 21.81 9.47 -5.21
N SER A 179 22.15 8.19 -5.39
CA SER A 179 21.62 7.09 -4.60
C SER A 179 22.05 7.16 -3.13
N GLY A 180 21.17 6.74 -2.22
CA GLY A 180 21.45 6.64 -0.80
C GLY A 180 21.20 7.93 0.00
N THR A 181 20.52 8.90 -0.59
CA THR A 181 20.06 10.11 0.11
C THR A 181 18.83 9.82 0.97
N ASN A 182 18.64 10.55 2.07
CA ASN A 182 17.41 10.55 2.85
C ASN A 182 16.54 11.74 2.43
N LEU A 183 15.24 11.52 2.27
CA LEU A 183 14.27 12.56 1.93
C LEU A 183 13.12 12.58 2.94
N ASP A 184 12.93 13.71 3.61
CA ASP A 184 11.80 13.98 4.51
C ASP A 184 10.97 15.15 3.97
N ILE A 185 9.66 14.95 3.87
CA ILE A 185 8.72 15.94 3.34
C ILE A 185 7.61 16.11 4.35
N SER A 186 7.53 17.29 4.95
CA SER A 186 6.65 17.53 6.09
C SER A 186 5.90 18.87 6.00
N ASN A 187 4.92 19.01 6.89
CA ASN A 187 4.01 20.15 7.06
C ASN A 187 3.50 20.79 5.75
N SER A 188 2.69 20.02 5.01
CA SER A 188 2.00 20.45 3.78
C SER A 188 2.94 20.76 2.59
N SER A 189 4.17 20.26 2.64
CA SER A 189 5.14 20.43 1.57
C SER A 189 4.91 19.46 0.41
N ARG A 190 5.50 19.80 -0.73
CA ARG A 190 5.34 19.06 -1.98
C ARG A 190 6.70 18.81 -2.62
N VAL A 191 6.94 17.60 -3.06
CA VAL A 191 8.12 17.27 -3.85
C VAL A 191 7.72 16.62 -5.16
N TRP A 192 8.38 17.06 -6.22
CA TRP A 192 8.31 16.43 -7.53
C TRP A 192 9.68 15.89 -7.93
N LEU A 193 9.74 14.62 -8.33
CA LEU A 193 10.95 13.98 -8.83
C LEU A 193 10.77 13.60 -10.31
N SER A 194 11.80 13.80 -11.13
CA SER A 194 11.77 13.53 -12.57
C SER A 194 12.75 12.45 -13.04
N GLN A 195 13.25 11.60 -12.12
CA GLN A 195 14.13 10.50 -12.44
C GLN A 195 13.95 9.32 -11.48
N ASP A 196 14.42 8.15 -11.89
CA ASP A 196 14.52 7.01 -10.97
C ASP A 196 15.49 7.38 -9.84
N THR A 197 15.16 7.03 -8.59
CA THR A 197 16.02 7.33 -7.45
C THR A 197 15.93 6.23 -6.41
N ASP A 198 17.10 5.91 -5.85
CA ASP A 198 17.26 4.97 -4.75
C ASP A 198 17.54 5.78 -3.47
N PHE A 199 16.56 5.92 -2.60
CA PHE A 199 16.71 6.55 -1.29
C PHE A 199 17.25 5.57 -0.26
N ASN A 200 17.89 6.07 0.79
CA ASN A 200 18.01 5.29 2.01
C ASN A 200 16.66 5.31 2.74
N GLU A 201 16.20 6.48 3.17
CA GLU A 201 14.85 6.68 3.74
C GLU A 201 14.04 7.69 2.94
N LEU A 202 12.76 7.37 2.70
CA LEU A 202 11.76 8.29 2.16
C LEU A 202 10.61 8.46 3.15
N ILE A 203 10.45 9.67 3.69
CA ILE A 203 9.42 10.00 4.68
C ILE A 203 8.55 11.13 4.14
N ILE A 204 7.23 10.93 4.18
CA ILE A 204 6.25 11.91 3.73
C ILE A 204 5.19 12.03 4.82
N ALA A 205 5.10 13.20 5.45
CA ALA A 205 4.35 13.40 6.68
C ALA A 205 3.52 14.69 6.67
N ASN A 206 2.45 14.73 7.46
CA ASN A 206 1.71 15.95 7.82
C ASN A 206 1.10 16.69 6.61
N ASN A 207 0.22 16.02 5.86
CA ASN A 207 -0.47 16.55 4.67
C ASN A 207 0.46 16.87 3.49
N SER A 208 1.62 16.21 3.43
CA SER A 208 2.61 16.41 2.37
C SER A 208 2.41 15.47 1.20
N VAL A 209 2.99 15.83 0.06
CA VAL A 209 2.84 15.10 -1.20
C VAL A 209 4.20 14.85 -1.83
N PHE A 210 4.46 13.60 -2.21
CA PHE A 210 5.54 13.23 -3.12
C PHE A 210 4.95 12.63 -4.37
N ASN A 211 5.27 13.22 -5.52
CA ASN A 211 4.84 12.73 -6.82
C ASN A 211 6.03 12.57 -7.75
N THR A 212 6.01 11.50 -8.53
CA THR A 212 7.02 11.24 -9.56
C THR A 212 6.43 10.42 -10.70
N ASN A 213 7.01 10.60 -11.90
CA ASN A 213 6.74 9.74 -13.05
C ASN A 213 7.85 8.68 -13.24
N SER A 214 8.63 8.42 -12.19
CA SER A 214 9.79 7.56 -12.21
C SER A 214 9.75 6.55 -11.06
N ARG A 215 10.52 5.46 -11.17
CA ARG A 215 10.55 4.44 -10.12
C ARG A 215 11.14 5.01 -8.84
N VAL A 216 10.54 4.66 -7.72
CA VAL A 216 11.07 4.93 -6.38
C VAL A 216 11.56 3.62 -5.78
N THR A 217 12.82 3.61 -5.38
CA THR A 217 13.36 2.58 -4.51
C THR A 217 13.80 3.20 -3.19
N ALA A 218 13.62 2.52 -2.06
CA ALA A 218 14.20 2.93 -0.79
C ALA A 218 14.55 1.75 0.12
N ASN A 219 15.33 1.94 1.18
CA ASN A 219 15.37 0.93 2.26
C ASN A 219 14.08 0.98 3.08
N TYR A 220 13.60 2.18 3.38
CA TYR A 220 12.37 2.41 4.15
C TYR A 220 11.51 3.50 3.50
N ILE A 221 10.19 3.26 3.44
CA ILE A 221 9.21 4.26 2.99
C ILE A 221 8.16 4.46 4.08
N GLY A 222 7.97 5.70 4.52
CA GLY A 222 6.96 6.07 5.51
C GLY A 222 6.02 7.16 5.02
N VAL A 223 4.75 6.85 4.80
CA VAL A 223 3.70 7.82 4.40
C VAL A 223 2.70 8.00 5.53
N LYS A 224 2.66 9.18 6.16
CA LYS A 224 2.06 9.36 7.50
C LYS A 224 1.23 10.65 7.59
N ASN A 225 0.14 10.64 8.38
CA ASN A 225 -0.65 11.84 8.70
C ASN A 225 -1.24 12.55 7.46
N ASN A 226 -2.15 11.88 6.75
CA ASN A 226 -2.86 12.37 5.55
C ASN A 226 -1.93 12.78 4.40
N SER A 227 -0.82 12.06 4.23
CA SER A 227 0.16 12.32 3.18
C SER A 227 -0.03 11.39 1.98
N TYR A 228 0.55 11.79 0.85
CA TYR A 228 0.38 11.09 -0.43
C TYR A 228 1.73 10.79 -1.08
N LEU A 229 1.89 9.55 -1.53
CA LEU A 229 2.99 9.10 -2.37
C LEU A 229 2.41 8.56 -3.67
N THR A 230 2.85 9.08 -4.81
CA THR A 230 2.51 8.54 -6.14
C THR A 230 3.76 8.35 -6.99
N ALA A 231 3.95 7.14 -7.49
CA ALA A 231 5.01 6.76 -8.42
C ALA A 231 4.52 5.56 -9.26
N PRO A 232 4.97 5.37 -10.50
CA PRO A 232 4.58 4.20 -11.30
C PRO A 232 5.03 2.87 -10.69
N GLU A 233 6.19 2.84 -10.03
CA GLU A 233 6.71 1.65 -9.37
C GLU A 233 7.35 2.05 -8.03
N ILE A 234 7.01 1.31 -6.98
CA ILE A 234 7.52 1.54 -5.62
C ILE A 234 8.11 0.25 -5.08
N THR A 235 9.39 0.29 -4.75
CA THR A 235 10.09 -0.82 -4.10
C THR A 235 10.73 -0.35 -2.80
N ALA A 236 10.53 -1.09 -1.70
CA ALA A 236 11.28 -0.88 -0.46
C ALA A 236 12.00 -2.15 -0.03
N TYR A 237 13.30 -2.06 0.27
CA TYR A 237 14.12 -3.23 0.62
C TYR A 237 13.87 -3.77 2.03
N ASN A 238 13.30 -2.98 2.94
CA ASN A 238 12.97 -3.43 4.29
C ASN A 238 11.47 -3.35 4.57
N GLU A 239 10.89 -2.14 4.52
CA GLU A 239 9.51 -1.93 4.96
C GLU A 239 8.87 -0.70 4.30
N ILE A 240 7.57 -0.81 4.02
CA ILE A 240 6.68 0.31 3.70
C ILE A 240 5.65 0.44 4.83
N VAL A 241 5.54 1.65 5.40
CA VAL A 241 4.53 1.99 6.40
C VAL A 241 3.63 3.10 5.91
N VAL A 242 2.33 2.83 5.80
CA VAL A 242 1.31 3.82 5.45
C VAL A 242 0.31 3.94 6.60
N ARG A 243 0.13 5.15 7.13
CA ARG A 243 -0.79 5.35 8.26
C ARG A 243 -1.48 6.69 8.36
N ARG A 244 -2.59 6.72 9.10
CA ARG A 244 -3.34 7.93 9.48
C ARG A 244 -3.92 8.65 8.28
N GLY A 245 -4.76 7.94 7.51
CA GLY A 245 -5.41 8.47 6.31
C GLY A 245 -4.47 8.72 5.12
N SER A 246 -3.21 8.33 5.22
CA SER A 246 -2.24 8.45 4.13
C SER A 246 -2.50 7.43 3.01
N ILE A 247 -2.04 7.78 1.80
CA ILE A 247 -2.22 6.95 0.61
C ILE A 247 -0.88 6.77 -0.11
N ILE A 248 -0.61 5.53 -0.50
CA ILE A 248 0.41 5.17 -1.49
C ILE A 248 -0.29 4.69 -2.76
N SER A 249 0.13 5.20 -3.92
CA SER A 249 -0.44 4.88 -5.24
C SER A 249 0.65 4.50 -6.22
N SER A 250 0.52 3.35 -6.89
CA SER A 250 1.49 2.84 -7.86
C SER A 250 0.86 1.89 -8.86
N ASP A 251 1.58 1.47 -9.90
CA ASP A 251 1.17 0.29 -10.67
C ASP A 251 1.57 -0.97 -9.87
N VAL A 252 2.78 -0.97 -9.32
CA VAL A 252 3.37 -2.09 -8.57
C VAL A 252 3.97 -1.60 -7.26
N ILE A 253 3.71 -2.33 -6.17
CA ILE A 253 4.31 -2.12 -4.84
C ILE A 253 5.03 -3.40 -4.42
N THR A 254 6.34 -3.32 -4.17
CA THR A 254 7.13 -4.48 -3.71
C THR A 254 7.90 -4.14 -2.43
N THR A 255 7.76 -4.98 -1.41
CA THR A 255 8.54 -4.83 -0.17
C THR A 255 8.55 -6.15 0.62
N PRO A 256 9.50 -6.39 1.54
CA PRO A 256 9.36 -7.50 2.48
C PRO A 256 8.18 -7.32 3.43
N ILE A 257 8.00 -6.12 3.98
CA ILE A 257 6.97 -5.82 4.97
C ILE A 257 6.15 -4.63 4.49
N LEU A 258 4.85 -4.85 4.31
CA LEU A 258 3.89 -3.77 4.09
C LEU A 258 2.98 -3.64 5.31
N ALA A 259 3.04 -2.49 5.98
CA ALA A 259 2.23 -2.18 7.15
C ALA A 259 1.28 -1.00 6.86
N LEU A 260 -0.02 -1.30 6.80
CA LEU A 260 -1.09 -0.31 6.64
C LEU A 260 -1.84 -0.15 7.95
N ARG A 261 -1.90 1.07 8.49
CA ARG A 261 -2.48 1.31 9.81
C ARG A 261 -3.35 2.55 9.87
N GLU A 262 -4.26 2.63 10.83
CA GLU A 262 -5.00 3.87 11.13
C GLU A 262 -5.63 4.51 9.85
N ASN A 263 -6.38 3.74 9.07
CA ASN A 263 -6.94 4.14 7.75
C ASN A 263 -5.88 4.44 6.66
N GLY A 264 -4.68 3.87 6.75
CA GLY A 264 -3.70 3.89 5.66
C GLY A 264 -4.18 3.06 4.47
N ILE A 265 -3.94 3.56 3.26
CA ILE A 265 -4.42 2.93 2.02
C ILE A 265 -3.26 2.66 1.06
N ALA A 266 -3.22 1.46 0.51
CA ALA A 266 -2.43 1.14 -0.67
C ALA A 266 -3.31 0.92 -1.89
N LEU A 267 -3.03 1.69 -2.95
CA LEU A 267 -3.64 1.57 -4.25
C LEU A 267 -2.56 1.10 -5.21
N ALA A 268 -2.72 -0.10 -5.76
CA ALA A 268 -1.88 -0.56 -6.85
C ALA A 268 -2.76 -0.90 -8.05
N ASP A 269 -2.38 -0.49 -9.25
CA ASP A 269 -3.17 -0.83 -10.43
C ASP A 269 -2.96 -2.28 -10.86
N ILE A 270 -1.79 -2.85 -10.59
CA ILE A 270 -1.42 -4.22 -11.00
C ILE A 270 -1.24 -5.13 -9.77
N SER A 271 -0.24 -4.85 -8.93
CA SER A 271 0.07 -5.79 -7.85
C SER A 271 0.73 -5.19 -6.61
N ILE A 272 0.50 -5.88 -5.50
CA ILE A 272 1.21 -5.69 -4.23
C ILE A 272 1.90 -6.99 -3.86
N THR A 273 3.22 -6.93 -3.65
CA THR A 273 4.02 -8.07 -3.20
C THR A 273 4.67 -7.74 -1.88
N ALA A 274 4.29 -8.47 -0.83
CA ALA A 274 4.87 -8.41 0.51
C ALA A 274 5.65 -9.70 0.79
N SER A 275 6.95 -9.75 0.48
CA SER A 275 7.70 -11.03 0.45
C SER A 275 7.91 -11.70 1.82
N THR A 276 7.54 -11.04 2.91
CA THR A 276 7.57 -11.61 4.26
C THR A 276 6.21 -11.51 4.91
N ASN A 277 5.69 -10.29 5.08
CA ASN A 277 4.47 -10.07 5.86
C ASN A 277 3.65 -8.89 5.32
N LEU A 278 2.34 -9.06 5.28
CA LEU A 278 1.38 -7.99 5.04
C LEU A 278 0.52 -7.77 6.29
N TYR A 279 0.58 -6.58 6.87
CA TYR A 279 -0.17 -6.23 8.07
C TYR A 279 -1.10 -5.04 7.84
N MET A 280 -2.37 -5.20 8.19
CA MET A 280 -3.40 -4.18 8.07
C MET A 280 -4.17 -4.02 9.39
N ASP A 281 -4.28 -2.80 9.90
CA ASP A 281 -5.09 -2.51 11.10
C ASP A 281 -5.94 -1.22 11.01
N MET A 282 -6.89 -1.11 11.94
CA MET A 282 -7.61 0.13 12.26
C MET A 282 -8.21 0.82 11.03
N GLY A 283 -9.00 0.09 10.25
CA GLY A 283 -9.66 0.61 9.04
C GLY A 283 -8.76 0.75 7.81
N ALA A 284 -7.53 0.22 7.84
CA ALA A 284 -6.63 0.21 6.68
C ALA A 284 -7.24 -0.52 5.47
N GLY A 285 -6.83 -0.10 4.27
CA GLY A 285 -7.42 -0.54 3.00
C GLY A 285 -6.41 -0.92 1.92
N ILE A 286 -6.72 -1.96 1.15
CA ILE A 286 -6.02 -2.31 -0.09
C ILE A 286 -7.01 -2.36 -1.24
N LYS A 287 -6.58 -1.82 -2.39
CA LYS A 287 -7.21 -2.06 -3.69
C LYS A 287 -6.13 -2.32 -4.75
N THR A 288 -6.17 -3.48 -5.36
CA THR A 288 -5.26 -3.92 -6.44
C THR A 288 -5.85 -5.08 -7.21
N GLU A 289 -5.28 -5.45 -8.36
CA GLU A 289 -5.64 -6.70 -9.03
C GLU A 289 -5.13 -7.91 -8.23
N ALA A 290 -3.84 -7.99 -7.95
CA ALA A 290 -3.27 -9.15 -7.25
C ALA A 290 -2.49 -8.78 -5.98
N VAL A 291 -2.56 -9.63 -4.96
CA VAL A 291 -1.73 -9.57 -3.75
C VAL A 291 -0.96 -10.87 -3.60
N SER A 292 0.36 -10.77 -3.43
CA SER A 292 1.23 -11.89 -3.07
C SER A 292 1.89 -11.64 -1.71
N VAL A 293 1.81 -12.62 -0.80
CA VAL A 293 2.34 -12.51 0.56
C VAL A 293 3.25 -13.68 0.89
N GLY A 294 4.37 -13.38 1.51
CA GLY A 294 5.36 -14.37 1.92
C GLY A 294 4.96 -15.16 3.17
N THR A 295 5.96 -15.82 3.73
CA THR A 295 5.80 -16.92 4.71
C THR A 295 5.25 -16.51 6.08
N ASP A 296 5.41 -15.26 6.51
CA ASP A 296 4.88 -14.81 7.80
C ASP A 296 3.37 -14.52 7.72
N GLY A 297 2.85 -14.42 6.49
CA GLY A 297 1.42 -14.39 6.21
C GLY A 297 0.82 -13.00 6.12
N PHE A 298 -0.51 -12.98 6.05
CA PHE A 298 -1.33 -11.79 5.86
C PHE A 298 -2.27 -11.62 7.03
N ARG A 299 -2.11 -10.53 7.79
CA ARG A 299 -2.97 -10.21 8.93
C ARG A 299 -3.81 -8.97 8.70
N LEU A 300 -5.12 -9.10 8.85
CA LEU A 300 -6.11 -8.03 8.86
C LEU A 300 -6.70 -7.89 10.26
N ALA A 301 -6.75 -6.67 10.80
CA ALA A 301 -7.27 -6.42 12.14
C ALA A 301 -8.12 -5.16 12.22
N GLN A 302 -9.06 -5.13 13.18
CA GLN A 302 -9.74 -3.92 13.63
C GLN A 302 -10.40 -3.13 12.48
N GLY A 303 -11.25 -3.79 11.69
CA GLY A 303 -11.99 -3.15 10.60
C GLY A 303 -11.21 -2.93 9.31
N ALA A 304 -10.06 -3.59 9.13
CA ALA A 304 -9.30 -3.55 7.88
C ALA A 304 -10.12 -4.13 6.71
N LYS A 305 -9.89 -3.62 5.50
CA LYS A 305 -10.67 -3.95 4.29
C LYS A 305 -9.77 -4.27 3.11
N VAL A 306 -10.05 -5.37 2.45
CA VAL A 306 -9.33 -5.79 1.24
C VAL A 306 -10.33 -5.97 0.12
N ARG A 307 -10.04 -5.36 -1.02
CA ARG A 307 -10.78 -5.60 -2.27
C ARG A 307 -9.83 -5.83 -3.42
N VAL A 308 -9.67 -7.08 -3.83
CA VAL A 308 -8.68 -7.48 -4.85
C VAL A 308 -9.23 -8.58 -5.74
N THR A 309 -8.57 -8.90 -6.84
CA THR A 309 -8.97 -10.03 -7.70
C THR A 309 -8.47 -11.34 -7.09
N SER A 310 -7.19 -11.41 -6.70
CA SER A 310 -6.62 -12.62 -6.11
C SER A 310 -5.66 -12.32 -4.95
N ILE A 311 -5.61 -13.26 -4.01
CA ILE A 311 -4.61 -13.31 -2.93
C ILE A 311 -3.90 -14.66 -2.99
N ASP A 312 -2.58 -14.61 -3.13
CA ASP A 312 -1.69 -15.77 -3.04
C ASP A 312 -0.75 -15.60 -1.85
N SER A 313 -0.82 -16.51 -0.87
CA SER A 313 -0.08 -16.38 0.38
C SER A 313 0.70 -17.66 0.68
N ASP A 314 2.02 -17.54 0.80
CA ASP A 314 2.90 -18.63 1.29
C ASP A 314 2.77 -18.84 2.81
N GLY A 315 2.17 -17.87 3.52
CA GLY A 315 1.91 -17.89 4.96
C GLY A 315 0.42 -17.89 5.32
N PRO A 316 0.07 -17.98 6.61
CA PRO A 316 -1.32 -17.97 7.04
C PRO A 316 -2.01 -16.63 6.74
N ILE A 317 -3.30 -16.66 6.42
CA ILE A 317 -4.13 -15.46 6.35
C ILE A 317 -5.02 -15.41 7.60
N GLU A 318 -5.01 -14.29 8.33
CA GLU A 318 -5.80 -14.11 9.55
C GLU A 318 -6.57 -12.78 9.50
N ALA A 319 -7.89 -12.84 9.60
CA ALA A 319 -8.77 -11.67 9.68
C ALA A 319 -9.47 -11.60 11.04
N VAL A 320 -9.24 -10.53 11.79
CA VAL A 320 -9.82 -10.34 13.14
C VAL A 320 -10.51 -8.99 13.32
N GLY A 321 -11.49 -8.94 14.21
CA GLY A 321 -12.08 -7.70 14.71
C GLY A 321 -12.85 -6.91 13.66
N ASN A 322 -13.86 -7.54 13.07
CA ASN A 322 -14.76 -6.97 12.05
C ASN A 322 -14.05 -6.55 10.75
N SER A 323 -13.02 -7.30 10.34
CA SER A 323 -12.31 -7.07 9.08
C SER A 323 -13.08 -7.70 7.90
N ASN A 324 -12.92 -7.15 6.69
CA ASN A 324 -13.65 -7.59 5.50
C ASN A 324 -12.67 -7.92 4.35
N ILE A 325 -12.84 -9.09 3.75
CA ILE A 325 -12.12 -9.53 2.56
C ILE A 325 -13.15 -9.76 1.46
N ASP A 326 -13.00 -9.05 0.34
CA ASP A 326 -13.78 -9.16 -0.89
C ASP A 326 -12.81 -9.48 -2.03
N VAL A 327 -12.85 -10.70 -2.55
CA VAL A 327 -11.86 -11.22 -3.49
C VAL A 327 -12.48 -12.22 -4.46
N GLN A 328 -11.86 -12.50 -5.60
CA GLN A 328 -12.31 -13.64 -6.42
C GLN A 328 -11.68 -14.93 -5.92
N SER A 329 -10.35 -15.00 -5.83
CA SER A 329 -9.66 -16.22 -5.39
C SER A 329 -8.65 -16.02 -4.26
N ILE A 330 -8.59 -16.98 -3.35
CA ILE A 330 -7.57 -17.07 -2.30
C ILE A 330 -6.87 -18.43 -2.37
N THR A 331 -5.54 -18.41 -2.31
CA THR A 331 -4.70 -19.56 -2.00
C THR A 331 -3.86 -19.28 -0.77
N ALA A 332 -3.90 -20.18 0.23
CA ALA A 332 -3.07 -20.06 1.43
C ALA A 332 -2.82 -21.41 2.10
N PRO A 333 -1.75 -21.58 2.90
CA PRO A 333 -1.59 -22.78 3.73
C PRO A 333 -2.64 -22.86 4.84
N LYS A 334 -3.12 -21.74 5.38
CA LYS A 334 -4.11 -21.65 6.47
C LYS A 334 -4.93 -20.38 6.36
N PHE A 335 -6.21 -20.43 6.74
CA PHE A 335 -7.11 -19.29 6.69
C PHE A 335 -7.99 -19.17 7.96
N ASP A 336 -7.84 -18.07 8.69
CA ASP A 336 -8.46 -17.84 9.99
C ASP A 336 -9.34 -16.57 9.99
N LEU A 337 -10.61 -16.69 10.40
CA LEU A 337 -11.57 -15.59 10.55
C LEU A 337 -12.13 -15.51 11.96
N HIS A 338 -11.97 -14.36 12.61
CA HIS A 338 -12.42 -14.15 13.99
C HIS A 338 -13.09 -12.80 14.23
N GLY A 339 -13.91 -12.76 15.28
CA GLY A 339 -14.40 -11.53 15.88
C GLY A 339 -15.27 -10.70 14.95
N GLY A 340 -16.26 -11.33 14.30
CA GLY A 340 -17.19 -10.67 13.37
C GLY A 340 -16.59 -10.33 12.01
N SER A 341 -15.47 -10.94 11.64
CA SER A 341 -14.85 -10.71 10.32
C SER A 341 -15.61 -11.47 9.23
N THR A 342 -15.54 -10.95 7.99
CA THR A 342 -16.33 -11.48 6.86
C THR A 342 -15.45 -11.74 5.63
N LEU A 343 -15.67 -12.85 4.95
CA LEU A 343 -15.11 -13.16 3.63
C LEU A 343 -16.22 -13.25 2.58
N TYR A 344 -15.98 -12.68 1.41
CA TYR A 344 -16.69 -12.94 0.16
C TYR A 344 -15.67 -13.39 -0.89
N ALA A 345 -15.83 -14.59 -1.45
CA ALA A 345 -14.95 -15.12 -2.49
C ALA A 345 -15.67 -15.99 -3.54
N GLU A 346 -15.11 -16.12 -4.74
CA GLU A 346 -15.53 -17.14 -5.71
C GLU A 346 -14.81 -18.48 -5.41
N GLU A 347 -13.53 -18.43 -5.05
CA GLU A 347 -12.71 -19.61 -4.76
C GLU A 347 -11.84 -19.42 -3.50
N LEU A 348 -11.85 -20.42 -2.62
CA LEU A 348 -10.97 -20.51 -1.45
C LEU A 348 -10.26 -21.87 -1.44
N THR A 349 -8.95 -21.87 -1.70
CA THR A 349 -8.10 -23.05 -1.62
C THR A 349 -7.14 -22.94 -0.46
N VAL A 350 -7.27 -23.84 0.52
CA VAL A 350 -6.46 -23.82 1.75
C VAL A 350 -5.81 -25.17 2.02
N ASP A 351 -4.48 -25.24 2.03
CA ASP A 351 -3.80 -26.53 2.13
C ASP A 351 -4.10 -27.27 3.45
N SER A 352 -4.23 -26.56 4.57
CA SER A 352 -4.44 -27.15 5.90
C SER A 352 -5.83 -26.88 6.46
N GLU A 353 -6.01 -25.80 7.21
CA GLU A 353 -7.23 -25.54 7.99
C GLU A 353 -7.85 -24.20 7.62
N ILE A 354 -9.17 -24.23 7.43
CA ILE A 354 -10.05 -23.07 7.49
C ILE A 354 -10.65 -23.03 8.90
N TYR A 355 -10.49 -21.92 9.61
CA TYR A 355 -11.01 -21.73 10.96
C TYR A 355 -11.85 -20.46 11.06
N LEU A 356 -13.11 -20.57 11.48
CA LEU A 356 -13.98 -19.43 11.75
C LEU A 356 -14.51 -19.45 13.18
N GLU A 357 -14.41 -18.31 13.88
CA GLU A 357 -14.91 -18.17 15.25
C GLU A 357 -15.57 -16.81 15.52
N GLN A 358 -16.37 -16.75 16.58
CA GLN A 358 -16.89 -15.51 17.19
C GLN A 358 -17.74 -14.68 16.23
N ASN A 359 -18.80 -15.29 15.70
CA ASN A 359 -19.76 -14.68 14.78
C ASN A 359 -19.13 -14.16 13.47
N SER A 360 -18.04 -14.80 13.02
CA SER A 360 -17.45 -14.52 11.70
C SER A 360 -18.18 -15.29 10.60
N SER A 361 -18.20 -14.77 9.38
CA SER A 361 -18.92 -15.38 8.26
C SER A 361 -18.08 -15.46 6.98
N ALA A 362 -18.25 -16.52 6.20
CA ALA A 362 -17.72 -16.60 4.84
C ALA A 362 -18.81 -17.01 3.86
N GLU A 363 -18.89 -16.32 2.74
CA GLU A 363 -19.69 -16.68 1.56
C GLU A 363 -18.71 -16.96 0.43
N VAL A 364 -18.61 -18.23 0.01
CA VAL A 364 -17.60 -18.66 -0.96
C VAL A 364 -18.17 -19.71 -1.90
N ASP A 365 -18.18 -19.45 -3.22
CA ASP A 365 -18.77 -20.41 -4.16
C ASP A 365 -18.07 -21.78 -4.07
N ASN A 366 -16.74 -21.82 -4.15
CA ASN A 366 -15.98 -23.07 -4.10
C ASN A 366 -14.92 -23.07 -2.99
N ILE A 367 -15.05 -24.01 -2.05
CA ILE A 367 -14.09 -24.20 -0.95
C ILE A 367 -13.37 -25.54 -1.12
N THR A 368 -12.04 -25.51 -1.06
CA THR A 368 -11.18 -26.70 -0.96
C THR A 368 -10.25 -26.57 0.23
N ALA A 369 -10.27 -27.54 1.17
CA ALA A 369 -9.30 -27.58 2.25
C ALA A 369 -9.03 -28.99 2.81
N THR A 370 -8.04 -29.11 3.70
CA THR A 370 -7.88 -30.35 4.49
C THR A 370 -8.86 -30.39 5.66
N ASN A 371 -8.98 -29.34 6.45
CA ASN A 371 -9.91 -29.29 7.58
C ASN A 371 -10.71 -28.00 7.59
N LEU A 372 -11.93 -28.06 8.13
CA LEU A 372 -12.79 -26.93 8.38
C LEU A 372 -13.27 -26.94 9.83
N THR A 373 -13.08 -25.82 10.53
CA THR A 373 -13.50 -25.63 11.92
C THR A 373 -14.39 -24.39 12.06
N LEU A 374 -15.61 -24.56 12.56
CA LEU A 374 -16.57 -23.48 12.86
C LEU A 374 -16.91 -23.44 14.36
N ARG A 375 -16.88 -22.26 14.97
CA ARG A 375 -17.09 -22.08 16.41
C ARG A 375 -17.86 -20.81 16.74
N THR A 376 -18.65 -20.87 17.81
CA THR A 376 -19.19 -19.69 18.49
C THR A 376 -19.96 -18.77 17.53
N GLY A 377 -21.02 -19.29 16.94
CA GLY A 377 -21.92 -18.53 16.07
C GLY A 377 -21.36 -18.18 14.69
N SER A 378 -20.26 -18.80 14.24
CA SER A 378 -19.72 -18.54 12.91
C SER A 378 -20.51 -19.25 11.81
N SER A 379 -20.42 -18.75 10.58
CA SER A 379 -21.16 -19.30 9.45
C SER A 379 -20.35 -19.42 8.17
N ILE A 380 -20.63 -20.47 7.39
CA ILE A 380 -20.19 -20.60 5.99
C ILE A 380 -21.41 -20.84 5.11
N ASP A 381 -21.45 -20.18 3.96
CA ASP A 381 -22.33 -20.48 2.84
C ASP A 381 -21.47 -20.73 1.59
N ALA A 382 -21.72 -21.82 0.87
CA ALA A 382 -20.95 -22.20 -0.30
C ALA A 382 -21.80 -22.88 -1.38
N GLU A 383 -21.33 -22.92 -2.63
CA GLU A 383 -21.92 -23.82 -3.62
C GLU A 383 -21.30 -25.22 -3.46
N VAL A 384 -19.97 -25.31 -3.47
CA VAL A 384 -19.25 -26.58 -3.37
C VAL A 384 -18.24 -26.54 -2.23
N LEU A 385 -18.32 -27.51 -1.33
CA LEU A 385 -17.41 -27.68 -0.20
C LEU A 385 -16.67 -29.02 -0.29
N THR A 386 -15.37 -28.97 -0.56
CA THR A 386 -14.49 -30.15 -0.64
C THR A 386 -13.47 -30.15 0.50
N ILE A 387 -13.70 -30.98 1.52
CA ILE A 387 -12.86 -31.08 2.72
C ILE A 387 -12.24 -32.47 2.81
N SER A 388 -10.97 -32.60 2.41
CA SER A 388 -10.29 -33.90 2.35
C SER A 388 -10.01 -34.56 3.71
N GLY A 389 -10.27 -33.86 4.82
CA GLY A 389 -10.18 -34.33 6.19
C GLY A 389 -11.50 -34.11 6.92
N ASN A 390 -11.49 -33.27 7.95
CA ASN A 390 -12.59 -33.19 8.91
C ASN A 390 -13.35 -31.87 8.81
N ILE A 391 -14.68 -31.95 8.87
CA ILE A 391 -15.55 -30.80 9.17
C ILE A 391 -15.93 -30.85 10.65
N TYR A 392 -15.63 -29.79 11.39
CA TYR A 392 -16.00 -29.64 12.79
C TYR A 392 -16.77 -28.34 13.00
N ALA A 393 -17.96 -28.40 13.57
CA ALA A 393 -18.73 -27.21 13.92
C ALA A 393 -19.29 -27.29 15.33
N GLU A 394 -19.14 -26.23 16.13
CA GLU A 394 -19.71 -26.14 17.48
C GLU A 394 -20.23 -24.75 17.84
N GLY A 395 -21.08 -24.70 18.87
CA GLY A 395 -21.48 -23.46 19.51
C GLY A 395 -22.38 -22.56 18.66
N ARG A 396 -23.45 -23.14 18.09
CA ARG A 396 -24.46 -22.48 17.26
C ARG A 396 -23.90 -21.94 15.95
N SER A 397 -22.93 -22.64 15.38
CA SER A 397 -22.38 -22.32 14.07
C SER A 397 -23.28 -22.88 12.97
N THR A 398 -23.19 -22.32 11.77
CA THR A 398 -24.02 -22.73 10.62
C THR A 398 -23.15 -23.04 9.41
N LEU A 399 -23.37 -24.18 8.78
CA LEU A 399 -22.81 -24.49 7.47
C LEU A 399 -23.93 -24.68 6.45
N SER A 400 -23.85 -24.01 5.32
CA SER A 400 -24.75 -24.18 4.18
C SER A 400 -23.91 -24.47 2.95
N ALA A 401 -24.27 -25.51 2.20
CA ALA A 401 -23.66 -25.78 0.91
C ALA A 401 -24.62 -26.50 -0.05
N ASP A 402 -24.43 -26.34 -1.35
CA ASP A 402 -25.14 -27.16 -2.33
C ASP A 402 -24.57 -28.57 -2.35
N ASP A 403 -23.26 -28.70 -2.53
CA ASP A 403 -22.53 -29.97 -2.55
C ASP A 403 -21.47 -30.02 -1.45
N VAL A 404 -21.42 -31.12 -0.69
CA VAL A 404 -20.43 -31.34 0.37
C VAL A 404 -19.74 -32.70 0.18
N TYR A 405 -18.41 -32.67 0.13
CA TYR A 405 -17.54 -33.83 0.09
C TYR A 405 -16.59 -33.79 1.28
N THR A 406 -16.63 -34.79 2.15
CA THR A 406 -15.72 -34.85 3.29
C THR A 406 -15.28 -36.26 3.70
N ASN A 407 -14.22 -36.39 4.52
CA ASN A 407 -13.87 -37.68 5.11
C ASN A 407 -14.62 -37.93 6.41
N THR A 408 -14.64 -36.95 7.32
CA THR A 408 -15.36 -37.06 8.60
C THR A 408 -16.05 -35.75 8.98
N MET A 409 -17.03 -35.85 9.88
CA MET A 409 -17.81 -34.70 10.34
C MET A 409 -18.19 -34.81 11.82
N GLY A 410 -18.13 -33.68 12.53
CA GLY A 410 -18.63 -33.53 13.89
C GLY A 410 -19.41 -32.22 14.09
N LEU A 411 -20.64 -32.31 14.57
CA LEU A 411 -21.55 -31.17 14.79
C LEU A 411 -22.03 -31.10 16.25
N TYR A 412 -21.77 -29.99 16.94
CA TYR A 412 -21.99 -29.83 18.38
C TYR A 412 -22.81 -28.56 18.69
N SER A 413 -24.13 -28.71 18.83
CA SER A 413 -25.06 -27.58 18.94
C SER A 413 -24.99 -26.63 17.73
N SER A 414 -24.85 -27.17 16.52
CA SER A 414 -24.65 -26.41 15.27
C SER A 414 -25.51 -26.98 14.13
N ASP A 415 -25.78 -26.14 13.14
CA ASP A 415 -26.66 -26.46 12.02
C ASP A 415 -25.88 -26.66 10.73
N MET A 416 -26.23 -27.67 9.95
CA MET A 416 -25.72 -27.89 8.60
C MET A 416 -26.86 -28.12 7.61
N ASN A 417 -26.84 -27.41 6.48
CA ASN A 417 -27.78 -27.57 5.39
C ASN A 417 -27.02 -27.95 4.11
N VAL A 418 -27.40 -29.07 3.49
CA VAL A 418 -26.86 -29.55 2.22
C VAL A 418 -28.00 -29.73 1.22
N TRP A 419 -27.93 -29.08 0.05
CA TRP A 419 -29.08 -28.97 -0.85
C TRP A 419 -29.09 -29.97 -2.01
N ASN A 420 -27.93 -30.29 -2.60
CA ASN A 420 -27.82 -31.09 -3.82
C ASN A 420 -27.14 -32.45 -3.61
N HIS A 421 -25.92 -32.49 -3.04
CA HIS A 421 -25.17 -33.73 -2.86
C HIS A 421 -24.37 -33.76 -1.56
N PHE A 422 -24.33 -34.92 -0.89
CA PHE A 422 -23.59 -35.12 0.34
C PHE A 422 -22.80 -36.44 0.31
N ASP A 423 -21.48 -36.35 0.37
CA ASP A 423 -20.57 -37.50 0.39
C ASP A 423 -19.64 -37.49 1.60
N ILE A 424 -19.60 -38.63 2.30
CA ILE A 424 -18.68 -38.90 3.40
C ILE A 424 -17.95 -40.20 3.10
N THR A 425 -16.64 -40.11 2.84
CA THR A 425 -15.86 -41.29 2.41
C THR A 425 -15.48 -42.22 3.56
N ASN A 426 -15.35 -41.72 4.80
CA ASN A 426 -15.03 -42.52 5.98
C ASN A 426 -16.12 -42.42 7.06
N VAL A 427 -17.25 -43.09 6.81
CA VAL A 427 -18.39 -43.13 7.73
C VAL A 427 -18.04 -43.77 9.09
N ALA A 428 -16.99 -44.60 9.16
CA ALA A 428 -16.62 -45.32 10.40
C ALA A 428 -16.04 -44.41 11.50
N GLU A 429 -15.53 -43.23 11.14
CA GLU A 429 -14.99 -42.23 12.09
C GLU A 429 -15.90 -41.02 12.25
N PHE A 430 -17.18 -41.17 11.87
CA PHE A 430 -18.19 -40.15 12.05
C PHE A 430 -18.52 -39.98 13.54
N ALA A 431 -17.77 -39.08 14.19
CA ALA A 431 -17.89 -38.79 15.61
C ALA A 431 -18.95 -37.69 15.82
N TRP A 432 -20.19 -38.12 16.01
CA TRP A 432 -21.24 -37.27 16.58
C TRP A 432 -21.08 -37.24 18.09
N SER A 433 -20.74 -36.09 18.65
CA SER A 433 -21.02 -35.84 20.06
C SER A 433 -22.07 -34.74 20.13
N LEU A 434 -23.27 -35.20 20.47
CA LEU A 434 -24.44 -34.36 20.58
C LEU A 434 -24.33 -33.50 21.84
N GLY A 435 -23.89 -32.27 21.65
CA GLY A 435 -24.54 -31.19 22.39
C GLY A 435 -26.01 -31.11 21.97
N ALA A 436 -26.92 -30.78 22.88
CA ALA A 436 -28.30 -30.47 22.52
C ALA A 436 -28.33 -29.42 21.37
N TYR A 437 -29.27 -29.53 20.42
CA TYR A 437 -29.55 -28.53 19.37
C TYR A 437 -28.67 -28.55 18.08
N SER A 438 -28.18 -29.69 17.59
CA SER A 438 -27.63 -29.77 16.21
C SER A 438 -28.70 -30.17 15.19
N THR A 439 -28.64 -29.64 13.96
CA THR A 439 -29.48 -30.10 12.83
C THR A 439 -28.66 -30.39 11.58
N LEU A 440 -29.01 -31.46 10.84
CA LEU A 440 -28.46 -31.77 9.52
C LEU A 440 -29.63 -31.92 8.53
N ARG A 441 -29.64 -31.09 7.49
CA ARG A 441 -30.59 -31.18 6.37
C ARG A 441 -29.83 -31.62 5.12
N THR A 442 -30.38 -32.59 4.38
CA THR A 442 -29.74 -33.13 3.18
C THR A 442 -30.76 -33.25 2.03
N PRO A 443 -30.32 -33.47 0.79
CA PRO A 443 -31.18 -33.54 -0.40
C PRO A 443 -32.23 -34.66 -0.33
N THR A 444 -33.23 -34.52 -1.19
CA THR A 444 -34.37 -35.45 -1.33
C THR A 444 -34.04 -36.76 -2.05
N ALA A 445 -32.99 -36.75 -2.88
CA ALA A 445 -32.52 -37.91 -3.62
C ALA A 445 -31.33 -38.54 -2.87
N VAL A 446 -31.63 -39.58 -2.10
CA VAL A 446 -30.63 -40.39 -1.40
C VAL A 446 -29.88 -41.21 -2.48
N ASP A 447 -28.69 -40.79 -2.84
CA ASP A 447 -27.70 -41.65 -3.51
C ASP A 447 -27.19 -42.73 -2.53
N SER A 448 -26.47 -43.73 -3.05
CA SER A 448 -26.04 -44.89 -2.23
C SER A 448 -25.23 -44.48 -0.98
N THR A 449 -24.50 -43.38 -1.03
CA THR A 449 -23.71 -42.81 0.07
C THR A 449 -24.61 -42.18 1.14
N SER A 450 -25.66 -41.45 0.76
CA SER A 450 -26.68 -40.95 1.69
C SER A 450 -27.40 -42.10 2.43
N TYR A 451 -27.57 -43.25 1.78
CA TYR A 451 -28.14 -44.46 2.39
C TYR A 451 -27.17 -45.10 3.39
N ASP A 452 -25.86 -45.07 3.12
CA ASP A 452 -24.82 -45.56 4.02
C ASP A 452 -24.72 -44.70 5.28
N VAL A 453 -24.85 -43.37 5.16
CA VAL A 453 -24.92 -42.45 6.30
C VAL A 453 -26.16 -42.74 7.16
N LEU A 454 -27.34 -42.88 6.55
CA LEU A 454 -28.58 -43.19 7.29
C LEU A 454 -28.53 -44.58 7.95
N SER A 455 -27.94 -45.56 7.27
CA SER A 455 -27.73 -46.92 7.79
C SER A 455 -26.73 -46.92 8.94
N PHE A 456 -25.65 -46.14 8.85
CA PHE A 456 -24.69 -45.96 9.93
C PHE A 456 -25.36 -45.39 11.18
N PHE A 457 -26.15 -44.30 11.05
CA PHE A 457 -26.90 -43.74 12.18
C PHE A 457 -27.81 -44.76 12.86
N CYS A 458 -28.49 -45.59 12.08
CA CYS A 458 -29.35 -46.63 12.64
C CYS A 458 -28.57 -47.78 13.30
N ASN A 459 -27.39 -48.12 12.79
CA ASN A 459 -26.57 -49.24 13.32
C ASN A 459 -25.72 -48.85 14.52
N SER A 460 -25.27 -47.60 14.62
CA SER A 460 -24.40 -47.10 15.71
C SER A 460 -25.19 -46.60 16.94
N ARG A 461 -26.51 -46.69 16.90
CA ARG A 461 -27.43 -46.21 17.94
C ARG A 461 -27.19 -46.83 19.32
N ASP A 462 -26.89 -48.14 19.38
CA ASP A 462 -26.75 -48.85 20.66
C ASP A 462 -25.42 -48.54 21.37
N ASP A 463 -24.42 -48.07 20.63
CA ASP A 463 -23.10 -47.73 21.15
C ASP A 463 -23.03 -46.28 21.71
N TYR A 464 -23.99 -45.42 21.35
CA TYR A 464 -24.04 -44.01 21.74
C TYR A 464 -25.48 -43.60 22.13
N PRO A 465 -25.84 -43.61 23.43
CA PRO A 465 -27.16 -43.16 23.88
C PRO A 465 -27.31 -41.65 23.63
N MET A 466 -28.06 -41.31 22.60
CA MET A 466 -28.19 -39.95 22.06
C MET A 466 -29.65 -39.49 22.16
N GLU A 467 -29.88 -38.30 22.74
CA GLU A 467 -31.23 -37.84 23.12
C GLU A 467 -32.06 -37.29 21.94
N PHE A 468 -31.44 -36.76 20.87
CA PHE A 468 -32.17 -36.20 19.72
C PHE A 468 -31.33 -36.25 18.44
N MET A 469 -31.74 -37.05 17.44
CA MET A 469 -31.24 -36.96 16.07
C MET A 469 -32.40 -36.49 15.19
N TYR A 470 -32.26 -35.36 14.52
CA TYR A 470 -33.20 -34.90 13.51
C TYR A 470 -32.50 -34.82 12.16
N PHE A 471 -32.98 -35.65 11.24
CA PHE A 471 -32.65 -35.58 9.83
C PHE A 471 -33.89 -35.13 9.09
N GLU A 472 -33.79 -34.02 8.36
CA GLU A 472 -34.87 -33.55 7.50
C GLU A 472 -34.57 -33.96 6.06
N SER A 473 -35.30 -34.95 5.56
CA SER A 473 -35.36 -35.27 4.13
C SER A 473 -36.78 -35.04 3.66
N ASN A 474 -36.96 -34.28 2.57
CA ASN A 474 -38.27 -33.95 1.99
C ASN A 474 -39.18 -33.11 2.92
N GLY A 475 -38.63 -32.29 3.82
CA GLY A 475 -39.43 -31.53 4.79
C GLY A 475 -40.11 -32.40 5.86
N GLN A 476 -39.71 -33.67 5.96
CA GLN A 476 -40.16 -34.61 6.98
C GLN A 476 -39.03 -34.80 7.99
N TYR A 477 -39.27 -34.39 9.22
CA TYR A 477 -38.37 -34.69 10.34
C TYR A 477 -38.42 -36.20 10.60
N ARG A 478 -37.31 -36.89 10.34
CA ARG A 478 -37.09 -38.24 10.87
C ARG A 478 -36.45 -38.08 12.24
N ASP A 479 -37.27 -38.34 13.24
CA ASP A 479 -36.84 -38.54 14.61
C ASP A 479 -36.29 -39.97 14.74
N PHE A 480 -35.04 -40.11 15.17
CA PHE A 480 -34.43 -41.42 15.43
C PHE A 480 -34.52 -41.85 16.90
N SER A 481 -35.58 -41.42 17.59
CA SER A 481 -35.97 -41.93 18.90
C SER A 481 -36.17 -43.45 18.93
N GLU A 482 -36.27 -43.99 20.15
CA GLU A 482 -36.41 -45.43 20.41
C GLU A 482 -37.55 -46.07 19.59
N GLY A 483 -37.21 -46.86 18.56
CA GLY A 483 -38.16 -47.67 17.78
C GLY A 483 -38.53 -47.17 16.37
N THR A 484 -37.94 -46.09 15.87
CA THR A 484 -38.29 -45.49 14.55
C THR A 484 -37.29 -45.76 13.42
N CYS A 485 -36.10 -46.31 13.71
CA CYS A 485 -35.15 -46.77 12.68
C CYS A 485 -35.66 -48.03 11.98
N ASN A 486 -36.33 -47.86 10.84
CA ASN A 486 -36.59 -48.98 9.92
C ASN A 486 -35.89 -48.66 8.58
N PRO A 487 -34.66 -49.14 8.37
CA PRO A 487 -33.93 -48.96 7.11
C PRO A 487 -34.51 -49.93 6.09
N THR A 488 -35.70 -49.63 5.60
CA THR A 488 -36.20 -50.26 4.37
C THR A 488 -36.01 -49.28 3.21
N PRO A 489 -35.43 -49.74 2.08
CA PRO A 489 -35.05 -48.91 0.94
C PRO A 489 -36.21 -48.16 0.30
#